data_AF-A0A7Y1CP36-F1
#
_entry.id   AF-A0A7Y1CP36-F1
#
_cell.length_a   1.000
_cell.length_b   1.000
_cell.length_c   1.000
_cell.angle_alpha   90.00
_cell.angle_beta   90.00
_cell.angle_gamma   90.00
#
_symmetry.space_group_name_H-M   'P 1'
#
loop_
_entity.id
_entity.type
_entity.pdbx_description
1 polymer ?
#
loop_
_entity_poly.entity_id
_entity_poly.type
_entity_poly.pdbx_seq_one_letter_code
_entity_poly.pdbx_strand_id
1 'polypeptide(L)' 'MNQAFLPFSRPSIGDEEIAAVAQVLRSGCITTGPNNPELAQH' A
#
# COMPACT_ATOMS: atom_id res chain seq x y z
N MET A 1 -25.93 -9.52 19.26
CA MET A 1 -25.33 -8.17 19.39
C MET A 1 -24.19 -8.10 18.41
N ASN A 2 -24.35 -7.37 17.29
CA ASN A 2 -23.28 -7.17 16.33
C ASN A 2 -22.58 -5.86 16.70
N GLN A 3 -21.54 -5.91 17.53
CA GLN A 3 -20.71 -4.73 17.80
C GLN A 3 -20.00 -4.38 16.49
N ALA A 4 -20.53 -3.38 15.78
CA ALA A 4 -19.89 -2.87 14.58
C ALA A 4 -18.47 -2.44 14.95
N PHE A 5 -17.47 -3.06 14.32
CA PHE A 5 -16.08 -2.71 14.49
C PHE A 5 -15.90 -1.23 14.14
N LEU A 6 -15.57 -0.41 15.14
CA LEU A 6 -15.23 0.98 14.97
C LEU A 6 -13.71 1.07 14.90
N PRO A 7 -13.12 1.17 13.70
CA PRO A 7 -11.67 1.29 13.58
C PRO A 7 -11.21 2.60 14.20
N PHE A 8 -10.13 2.53 14.99
CA PHE A 8 -9.51 3.69 15.64
C PHE A 8 -9.07 4.76 14.61
N SER A 9 -8.65 4.32 13.43
CA SER A 9 -8.35 5.17 12.28
C SER A 9 -8.80 4.48 10.99
N ARG A 10 -9.31 5.26 10.05
CA ARG A 10 -9.53 4.79 8.68
C ARG A 10 -8.22 4.97 7.92
N PRO A 11 -7.71 3.94 7.22
CA PRO A 11 -6.52 4.10 6.40
C PRO A 11 -6.80 5.12 5.30
N SER A 12 -5.86 6.04 5.09
CA SER A 12 -5.87 6.97 3.96
C SER A 12 -5.17 6.31 2.79
N ILE A 13 -5.95 5.68 1.91
CA ILE A 13 -5.46 5.01 0.70
C ILE A 13 -6.31 5.55 -0.46
N GLY A 14 -5.67 6.24 -1.39
CA GLY A 14 -6.26 6.74 -2.62
C GLY A 14 -5.83 5.95 -3.84
N ASP A 15 -6.22 6.45 -5.02
CA ASP A 15 -5.92 5.80 -6.30
C ASP A 15 -4.41 5.74 -6.60
N GLU A 16 -3.65 6.72 -6.11
CA GLU A 16 -2.19 6.78 -6.27
C GLU A 16 -1.51 5.62 -5.54
N GLU A 17 -1.87 5.38 -4.27
CA GLU A 17 -1.33 4.26 -3.50
C GLU A 17 -1.71 2.90 -4.13
N ILE A 18 -2.93 2.80 -4.68
CA ILE A 18 -3.39 1.58 -5.37
C ILE A 18 -2.58 1.35 -6.65
N ALA A 19 -2.33 2.39 -7.44
CA ALA A 19 -1.56 2.31 -8.67
C ALA A 19 -0.11 1.87 -8.40
N ALA A 20 0.51 2.42 -7.36
CA ALA A 20 1.86 2.06 -6.93
C ALA A 20 1.93 0.56 -6.54
N VAL A 21 0.98 0.07 -5.73
CA VAL A 21 0.92 -1.36 -5.37
C VAL A 21 0.73 -2.24 -6.60
N ALA A 22 -0.14 -1.86 -7.54
CA ALA A 22 -0.35 -2.62 -8.76
C ALA A 22 0.92 -2.72 -9.63
N GLN A 23 1.74 -1.67 -9.66
CA GLN A 23 3.02 -1.68 -10.36
C GLN A 23 4.01 -2.66 -9.70
N VAL A 24 4.13 -2.63 -8.38
CA VAL A 24 4.99 -3.55 -7.60
C VAL A 24 4.57 -5.01 -7.84
N LEU A 25 3.27 -5.31 -7.76
CA LEU A 25 2.75 -6.66 -7.99
C LEU A 25 3.06 -7.19 -9.40
N ARG A 26 2.94 -6.34 -10.43
CA ARG A 26 3.26 -6.70 -11.81
C ARG A 26 4.76 -6.89 -12.06
N SER A 27 5.59 -6.26 -11.24
CA SER A 27 7.05 -6.37 -11.36
C SER A 27 7.63 -7.69 -10.85
N GLY A 28 6.82 -8.50 -10.15
CA GLY A 28 7.27 -9.76 -9.57
C GLY A 28 8.16 -9.63 -8.33
N CYS A 29 8.47 -8.41 -7.90
CA CYS A 29 9.21 -8.14 -6.67
C CYS A 29 8.27 -7.56 -5.61
N ILE A 30 7.74 -8.43 -4.73
CA ILE A 30 6.81 -8.05 -3.64
C ILE A 30 7.58 -7.64 -2.37
N THR A 31 8.86 -7.97 -2.31
CA THR A 31 9.80 -7.63 -1.22
C THR A 31 10.68 -6.44 -1.62
N THR A 32 11.63 -6.03 -0.77
CA THR A 32 12.57 -4.94 -1.10
C THR A 32 13.26 -5.19 -2.44
N GLY A 33 13.05 -4.29 -3.39
CA GLY A 33 13.51 -4.43 -4.77
C GLY A 33 13.74 -3.08 -5.45
N PRO A 34 14.28 -3.09 -6.68
CA PRO A 34 14.71 -1.88 -7.39
C PRO A 34 13.56 -0.96 -7.81
N ASN A 35 12.30 -1.41 -7.76
CA ASN A 35 11.10 -0.57 -7.95
C ASN A 35 10.77 0.29 -6.72
N ASN A 36 11.70 0.38 -5.77
CA ASN A 36 11.66 1.23 -4.60
C ASN A 36 12.56 2.48 -4.71
N PRO A 37 12.71 3.19 -5.86
CA PRO A 37 13.58 4.36 -5.90
C PRO A 37 12.97 5.55 -5.13
N GLU A 38 11.64 5.66 -5.01
CA GLU A 38 10.99 6.74 -4.21
C GLU A 38 10.70 6.38 -2.74
N LEU A 39 10.58 5.09 -2.40
CA LEU A 39 10.34 4.66 -1.01
C LEU A 39 11.63 4.46 -0.19
N ALA A 40 12.81 4.39 -0.83
CA ALA A 40 14.12 4.27 -0.16
C ALA A 40 14.86 5.60 0.02
N GLN A 41 14.35 6.69 -0.55
CA GLN A 41 15.04 7.99 -0.56
C GLN A 41 14.57 8.96 0.54
N HIS A 42 14.09 8.43 1.67
CA HIS A 42 13.90 9.22 2.87
C HIS A 42 14.25 8.47 4.16
#